data_AF-A0A6V8D690-F1
#
_entry.id   AF-A0A6V8D690-F1
#
_cell.length_a   1.000
_cell.length_b   1.000
_cell.length_c   1.000
_cell.angle_alpha   90.00
_cell.angle_beta   90.00
_cell.angle_gamma   90.00
#
_symmetry.space_group_name_H-M   'P 1'
#
loop_
_entity.id
_entity.type
_entity.pdbx_description
1 polymer ?
#
loop_
_entity_poly.entity_id
_entity_poly.type
_entity_poly.pdbx_seq_one_letter_code
_entity_poly.pdbx_strand_id
1 'polypeptide(L)'
;MVDPATIEHLAEGLCGISAILFTFIATFSRSPPIERFVQNMIAACLVAAAGVLWWLSLSGGELWGSNYLPKPLSLVCIVIAISARMNLKGENVSFGANPHTIGKESAEE
;
A
#
# COMPACT_ATOMS: atom_id res chain seq x y z
N MET A 1 15.28 27.25 -6.22
CA MET A 1 15.30 26.06 -7.09
C MET A 1 15.65 24.90 -6.17
N VAL A 2 14.82 23.86 -6.06
CA VAL A 2 15.11 22.69 -5.22
C VAL A 2 16.05 21.77 -6.00
N ASP A 3 17.08 21.26 -5.34
CA ASP A 3 18.05 20.37 -5.96
C ASP A 3 17.43 19.01 -6.32
N PRO A 4 17.63 18.47 -7.55
CA PRO A 4 17.07 17.19 -7.96
C PRO A 4 17.44 16.01 -7.06
N ALA A 5 18.64 16.00 -6.47
CA ALA A 5 19.06 14.91 -5.57
C ALA A 5 18.26 14.91 -4.26
N THR A 6 17.83 16.10 -3.80
CA THR A 6 16.93 16.18 -2.63
C THR A 6 15.56 15.58 -2.95
N ILE A 7 15.08 15.76 -4.17
CA ILE A 7 13.80 15.20 -4.65
C ILE A 7 13.92 13.68 -4.81
N GLU A 8 15.06 13.19 -5.33
CA GLU A 8 15.38 11.76 -5.42
C GLU A 8 15.34 11.10 -4.05
N HIS A 9 16.09 11.61 -3.06
CA HIS A 9 16.10 11.05 -1.71
C HIS A 9 14.73 11.10 -1.02
N LEU A 10 13.92 12.13 -1.30
CA LEU A 10 12.55 12.20 -0.81
C LEU A 10 11.67 11.09 -1.41
N ALA A 11 11.79 10.86 -2.73
CA ALA A 11 11.07 9.78 -3.41
C ALA A 11 11.50 8.41 -2.89
N GLU A 12 12.80 8.17 -2.77
CA GLU A 12 13.37 6.94 -2.21
C GLU A 12 12.90 6.71 -0.77
N GLY A 13 12.91 7.76 0.06
CA GLY A 13 12.44 7.69 1.45
C GLY A 13 10.96 7.33 1.55
N LEU A 14 10.10 7.96 0.76
CA LEU A 14 8.66 7.66 0.74
C LEU A 14 8.37 6.23 0.27
N CYS A 15 9.05 5.78 -0.80
CA CYS A 15 8.95 4.40 -1.27
C CYS A 15 9.45 3.39 -0.23
N GLY A 16 10.59 3.69 0.41
CA GLY A 16 11.17 2.83 1.46
C GLY A 16 10.27 2.70 2.68
N ILE A 17 9.71 3.81 3.17
CA ILE A 17 8.74 3.80 4.28
C ILE A 17 7.52 2.96 3.90
N SER A 18 6.99 3.15 2.69
CA SER A 18 5.86 2.34 2.21
C SER A 18 6.19 0.85 2.17
N ALA A 19 7.38 0.45 1.72
CA ALA A 19 7.79 -0.95 1.66
C ALA A 19 7.94 -1.57 3.06
N ILE A 20 8.48 -0.81 4.02
CA ILE A 20 8.57 -1.23 5.42
C ILE A 20 7.16 -1.46 5.98
N LEU A 21 6.26 -0.49 5.84
CA LEU A 21 4.89 -0.61 6.33
C LEU A 21 4.14 -1.79 5.71
N PHE A 22 4.33 -2.01 4.41
CA PHE A 22 3.75 -3.14 3.70
C PHE A 22 4.25 -4.48 4.26
N THR A 23 5.54 -4.58 4.58
CA THR A 23 6.13 -5.80 5.19
C THR A 23 5.48 -6.12 6.54
N PHE A 24 5.16 -5.10 7.33
CA PHE A 24 4.52 -5.26 8.66
C PHE A 24 2.99 -5.34 8.62
N ILE A 25 2.36 -5.33 7.43
CA ILE A 25 0.89 -5.33 7.33
C ILE A 25 0.25 -6.54 8.02
N ALA A 26 0.89 -7.72 7.92
CA ALA A 26 0.43 -8.95 8.57
C ALA A 26 0.44 -8.84 10.11
N THR A 27 1.40 -8.09 10.67
CA THR A 27 1.45 -7.84 12.12
C THR A 27 0.29 -6.94 12.56
N PHE A 28 -0.02 -5.90 11.78
CA PHE A 28 -1.10 -4.95 12.08
C PHE A 28 -2.50 -5.50 11.79
N SER A 29 -2.62 -6.50 10.92
CA SER A 29 -3.88 -7.18 10.56
C SER A 29 -4.55 -7.91 11.74
N ARG A 30 -3.82 -8.11 12.85
CA ARG A 30 -4.38 -8.64 14.12
C ARG A 30 -5.51 -7.78 14.69
N SER A 31 -5.60 -6.52 14.28
CA SER A 31 -6.65 -5.60 14.70
C SER A 31 -7.25 -4.86 13.51
N PRO A 32 -8.56 -5.05 13.22
CA PRO A 32 -9.23 -4.42 12.08
C PRO A 32 -9.09 -2.88 11.99
N PRO A 33 -9.13 -2.09 13.08
CA PRO A 33 -8.96 -0.65 12.96
C PRO A 33 -7.53 -0.24 12.60
N ILE A 34 -6.51 -0.96 13.12
CA ILE A 34 -5.10 -0.64 12.83
C ILE A 34 -4.74 -1.05 11.41
N GLU A 35 -5.26 -2.18 10.93
CA GLU A 35 -5.06 -2.60 9.54
C GLU A 35 -5.50 -1.53 8.55
N ARG A 36 -6.72 -1.00 8.70
CA ARG A 36 -7.25 0.07 7.83
C ARG A 36 -6.43 1.35 7.94
N PHE A 37 -5.97 1.68 9.14
CA PHE A 37 -5.11 2.83 9.37
C PHE A 37 -3.78 2.69 8.61
N VAL A 38 -3.11 1.54 8.73
CA VAL A 38 -1.82 1.26 8.08
C VAL A 38 -1.98 1.18 6.56
N GLN A 39 -3.01 0.51 6.05
CA GLN A 39 -3.35 0.48 4.62
C GLN A 39 -3.55 1.89 4.05
N ASN A 40 -4.27 2.75 4.78
CA ASN A 40 -4.46 4.13 4.38
C ASN A 40 -3.15 4.93 4.40
N MET A 41 -2.28 4.67 5.38
CA MET A 41 -0.97 5.31 5.49
C MET A 41 -0.04 4.88 4.35
N ILE A 42 -0.01 3.60 4.00
CA ILE A 42 0.70 3.06 2.84
C ILE A 42 0.20 3.73 1.56
N ALA A 43 -1.11 3.77 1.35
CA ALA A 43 -1.70 4.39 0.17
C ALA A 43 -1.36 5.88 0.07
N ALA A 44 -1.42 6.62 1.19
CA ALA A 44 -1.03 8.02 1.23
C ALA A 44 0.46 8.23 0.89
N CYS A 45 1.35 7.39 1.44
CA CYS A 45 2.79 7.43 1.14
C CYS A 45 3.07 7.17 -0.34
N LEU A 46 2.40 6.18 -0.94
CA LEU A 46 2.57 5.82 -2.35
C LEU A 46 2.02 6.89 -3.30
N VAL A 47 0.89 7.52 -2.97
CA VAL A 47 0.37 8.64 -3.76
C VAL A 47 1.30 9.84 -3.66
N ALA A 48 1.83 10.14 -2.47
CA ALA A 48 2.83 11.17 -2.29
C ALA A 48 4.12 10.86 -3.09
N ALA A 49 4.61 9.62 -3.02
CA ALA A 49 5.77 9.16 -3.78
C ALA A 49 5.55 9.31 -5.29
N ALA A 50 4.38 8.93 -5.81
CA ALA A 50 4.03 9.12 -7.21
C ALA A 50 4.07 10.60 -7.62
N GLY A 51 3.56 11.51 -6.78
CA GLY A 51 3.64 12.95 -6.99
C GLY A 51 5.08 13.46 -7.02
N VAL A 52 5.91 13.02 -6.07
CA VAL A 52 7.34 13.40 -6.01
C VAL A 52 8.11 12.85 -7.21
N LEU A 53 7.85 11.62 -7.66
CA LEU A 53 8.48 11.05 -8.86
C LEU A 53 8.08 11.80 -10.13
N TRP A 54 6.83 12.25 -10.22
CA TRP A 54 6.39 13.10 -11.32
C TRP A 54 7.09 14.47 -11.28
N TRP A 55 7.23 15.04 -10.08
CA TRP A 55 7.97 16.28 -9.85
C TRP A 55 9.46 16.16 -10.21
N LEU A 56 10.10 15.04 -9.84
CA LEU A 56 11.47 14.70 -10.22
C LEU A 56 11.62 14.66 -11.75
N SER A 57 10.68 13.99 -12.44
CA SER A 57 10.70 13.90 -13.90
C SER A 57 10.54 15.25 -14.59
N LEU A 58 9.67 16.14 -14.08
CA LEU A 58 9.49 17.50 -14.61
C LEU A 58 10.72 18.38 -14.37
N SER A 59 11.45 18.13 -13.28
CA SER A 59 12.69 18.84 -12.94
C SER A 59 13.90 18.35 -13.71
N GLY A 60 13.75 17.35 -14.59
CA GLY A 60 14.84 16.71 -15.32
C GLY A 60 15.73 15.83 -14.45
N GLY A 61 15.30 15.48 -13.24
CA GLY A 61 16.04 14.64 -12.31
C GLY A 61 16.08 13.17 -12.75
N GLU A 62 17.12 12.48 -12.32
CA GLU A 62 17.31 11.05 -12.54
C GLU A 62 16.97 10.29 -11.26
N LEU A 63 16.54 9.04 -11.41
CA LEU A 63 16.37 8.11 -10.31
C LEU A 63 17.35 6.95 -10.55
N TRP A 64 18.30 6.74 -9.64
CA TRP A 64 19.38 5.74 -9.81
C TRP A 64 20.15 5.87 -11.14
N GLY A 65 20.42 7.12 -11.54
CA GLY A 65 21.12 7.42 -12.80
C GLY A 65 20.31 7.16 -14.07
N SER A 66 18.98 7.03 -13.95
CA SER A 66 18.09 6.93 -15.10
C SER A 66 16.98 7.97 -15.08
N ASN A 67 16.87 8.72 -16.17
CA ASN A 67 15.83 9.74 -16.37
C ASN A 67 14.46 9.15 -16.78
N TYR A 68 14.41 7.88 -17.20
CA TYR A 68 13.16 7.25 -17.67
C TYR A 68 12.42 6.46 -16.58
N LEU A 69 13.08 6.11 -15.47
CA LEU A 69 12.50 5.33 -14.37
C LEU A 69 11.40 6.03 -13.54
N PRO A 70 11.44 7.36 -13.29
CA PRO A 70 10.45 8.00 -12.42
C PRO A 70 9.01 7.83 -12.90
N LYS A 71 8.78 7.88 -14.22
CA LYS A 71 7.45 7.78 -14.85
C LYS A 71 6.78 6.41 -14.63
N PRO A 72 7.35 5.28 -15.06
CA PRO A 72 6.74 3.97 -14.84
C PRO A 72 6.63 3.65 -13.34
N LEU A 73 7.61 4.06 -12.53
CA LEU A 73 7.58 3.80 -11.08
C LEU A 73 6.45 4.58 -10.40
N SER A 74 6.17 5.80 -10.84
CA SER A 74 5.00 6.56 -10.36
C SER A 74 3.67 5.83 -10.64
N LEU A 75 3.53 5.20 -11.81
CA LEU A 75 2.34 4.40 -12.13
C LEU A 75 2.22 3.19 -11.23
N VAL A 76 3.33 2.47 -11.00
CA VAL A 76 3.37 1.33 -10.07
C VAL A 76 2.95 1.77 -8.67
N CYS A 77 3.45 2.91 -8.16
CA CYS A 77 3.03 3.45 -6.87
C CYS A 77 1.52 3.69 -6.80
N ILE A 78 0.91 4.26 -7.85
CA ILE A 78 -0.55 4.47 -7.90
C ILE A 78 -1.32 3.15 -7.90
N VAL A 79 -0.89 2.17 -8.71
CA VAL A 79 -1.54 0.84 -8.76
C VAL A 79 -1.48 0.18 -7.37
N ILE A 80 -0.33 0.20 -6.71
CA ILE A 80 -0.18 -0.37 -5.38
C ILE A 80 -1.00 0.42 -4.35
N ALA A 81 -1.07 1.75 -4.45
CA ALA A 81 -1.87 2.57 -3.54
C ALA A 81 -3.37 2.20 -3.61
N ILE A 82 -3.89 1.97 -4.82
CA ILE A 82 -5.27 1.52 -5.02
C ILE A 82 -5.45 0.12 -4.43
N SER A 83 -4.53 -0.80 -4.72
CA SER A 83 -4.55 -2.17 -4.17
C SER A 83 -4.50 -2.19 -2.64
N ALA A 84 -3.69 -1.32 -2.01
CA ALA A 84 -3.62 -1.20 -0.56
C ALA A 84 -4.93 -0.70 0.07
N ARG A 85 -5.73 0.07 -0.67
CA ARG A 85 -7.07 0.54 -0.24
C ARG A 85 -8.17 -0.50 -0.43
N MET A 86 -7.93 -1.53 -1.25
CA MET A 86 -8.79 -2.71 -1.31
C MET A 86 -8.57 -3.49 -0.01
N ASN A 87 -9.33 -3.10 0.99
CA ASN A 87 -9.30 -3.66 2.35
C ASN A 87 -9.17 -5.19 2.27
N LEU A 88 -8.18 -5.77 2.96
CA LEU A 88 -8.14 -7.19 3.29
C LEU A 88 -9.27 -7.46 4.29
N LYS A 89 -10.51 -7.25 3.86
CA LYS A 89 -11.71 -7.69 4.56
C LYS A 89 -11.75 -9.20 4.43
N GLY A 90 -10.82 -9.86 5.12
CA GLY A 90 -10.93 -11.25 5.48
C GLY A 90 -12.08 -11.36 6.48
N GLU A 91 -13.32 -11.18 6.01
CA GLU A 91 -14.33 -12.10 6.48
C GLU A 91 -13.72 -13.47 6.19
N ASN A 92 -13.43 -14.24 7.24
CA ASN A 92 -12.85 -15.56 7.08
C ASN A 92 -13.89 -16.44 6.36
N VAL A 93 -13.92 -16.38 5.03
CA VAL A 93 -14.75 -17.24 4.17
C VAL A 93 -14.31 -18.71 4.27
N SER A 94 -13.18 -18.95 4.94
CA SER A 94 -12.59 -20.27 5.21
C SER A 94 -12.47 -20.57 6.71
N PHE A 95 -13.35 -20.03 7.58
CA PHE A 95 -13.78 -20.91 8.67
C PHE A 95 -14.70 -21.93 8.01
N GLY A 96 -14.12 -23.08 7.63
CA GLY A 96 -14.89 -24.24 7.19
C GLY A 96 -16.07 -24.41 8.14
N ALA A 97 -17.25 -24.59 7.58
CA ALA A 97 -18.51 -24.67 8.30
C ALA A 97 -18.29 -25.37 9.65
N ASN A 98 -18.44 -24.61 10.76
CA ASN A 98 -18.19 -25.16 12.08
C ASN A 98 -19.19 -26.33 12.28
N PRO A 99 -18.74 -27.58 12.39
CA PRO A 99 -19.64 -28.74 12.42
C PRO A 99 -20.58 -28.73 13.63
N HIS A 100 -20.22 -27.95 14.66
CA HIS A 100 -21.09 -27.70 15.82
C HIS A 100 -22.28 -26.77 15.55
N THR A 101 -22.31 -26.07 14.42
CA THR A 101 -23.41 -25.19 13.98
C THR A 101 -24.21 -25.72 12.79
N ILE A 102 -23.74 -26.79 12.11
CA ILE A 102 -24.34 -27.33 10.86
C ILE A 102 -25.70 -28.03 11.06
N GLY A 103 -26.13 -28.32 12.29
CA GLY A 103 -27.35 -29.11 12.55
C GLY A 103 -28.38 -28.48 13.48
N LYS A 104 -28.24 -27.20 13.84
CA LYS A 104 -29.12 -26.56 14.85
C LYS A 104 -30.32 -25.82 14.28
N GLU A 105 -30.35 -25.51 12.98
CA GLU A 105 -31.49 -24.80 12.37
C GLU A 105 -32.60 -25.74 11.85
N SER A 106 -32.42 -27.05 11.89
CA SER A 106 -33.42 -28.01 11.37
C SER A 106 -34.31 -28.65 12.45
N ALA A 107 -34.32 -28.12 13.67
CA ALA A 107 -35.11 -28.66 14.79
C ALA A 107 -36.20 -27.69 15.31
N GLU A 108 -36.37 -26.52 14.67
CA GLU A 108 -37.46 -25.57 14.93
C GLU A 108 -38.15 -25.21 13.59
N GLU A 109 -38.77 -26.20 12.94
CA GLU A 109 -39.99 -26.02 12.14
C GLU A 109 -40.78 -27.33 12.01
#